data_AF-A7USC5-F1
#
_entry.id   AF-A7USC5-F1
#
_cell.length_a   1.000
_cell.length_b   1.000
_cell.length_c   1.000
_cell.angle_alpha   90.00
_cell.angle_beta   90.00
_cell.angle_gamma   90.00
#
_symmetry.space_group_name_H-M   'P 1'
#
loop_
_entity.id
_entity.type
_entity.pdbx_description
1 polymer ?
#
loop_
_entity_poly.entity_id
_entity_poly.type
_entity_poly.pdbx_seq_one_letter_code
_entity_poly.pdbx_strand_id
1 'polypeptide(L)'
;MVNGACLFFFQLFIFFGNAMPCVITFPLETKVFVRERLNNWYSLEAYYLSKIVADLPLQLICPSVFLAIAYYLTGQPLEWERFGKLALVLLLLGIFAQTVGLLSGAAFDIQMATFFVPCFSIPSLLFSGFFVKPYEMNEYLGYVAYTSFFRYSLQGSLQAVYGDGRGAFPCSKDICYYNKPGKFLKFMDTREDGYWENV
;
A
#
# COMPACT_ATOMS: atom_id res chain seq x y z
N MET A 1 4.16 -2.09 -22.33
CA MET A 1 5.22 -1.37 -21.61
C MET A 1 5.22 -1.85 -20.16
N VAL A 2 6.41 -1.94 -19.55
CA VAL A 2 6.55 -2.41 -18.17
C VAL A 2 6.52 -1.20 -17.23
N ASN A 3 5.43 -1.04 -16.48
CA ASN A 3 5.17 0.11 -15.62
C ASN A 3 5.38 -0.23 -14.13
N GLY A 4 6.42 -0.99 -13.81
CA GLY A 4 6.71 -1.41 -12.43
C GLY A 4 6.95 -0.25 -11.47
N ALA A 5 7.64 0.80 -11.93
CA ALA A 5 7.84 2.03 -11.14
C ALA A 5 6.52 2.76 -10.83
N CYS A 6 5.58 2.82 -11.77
CA CYS A 6 4.28 3.45 -11.56
C CYS A 6 3.49 2.75 -10.43
N LEU A 7 3.49 1.42 -10.42
CA LEU A 7 2.82 0.63 -9.37
C LEU A 7 3.42 0.93 -7.98
N PHE A 8 4.74 1.05 -7.91
CA PHE A 8 5.42 1.46 -6.68
C PHE A 8 4.99 2.88 -6.22
N PHE A 9 4.88 3.85 -7.13
CA PHE A 9 4.40 5.18 -6.75
C PHE A 9 2.92 5.19 -6.34
N PHE A 10 2.06 4.39 -6.96
CA PHE A 10 0.65 4.27 -6.54
C PHE A 10 0.52 3.83 -5.10
N GLN A 11 1.33 2.84 -4.72
CA GLN A 11 1.44 2.36 -3.36
C GLN A 11 1.83 3.48 -2.38
N LEU A 12 2.82 4.30 -2.74
CA LEU A 12 3.24 5.44 -1.92
C LEU A 12 2.15 6.49 -1.77
N PHE A 13 1.49 6.85 -2.86
CA PHE A 13 0.40 7.82 -2.84
C PHE A 13 -0.76 7.36 -1.96
N ILE A 14 -1.13 6.08 -2.03
CA ILE A 14 -2.21 5.52 -1.20
C ILE A 14 -1.79 5.46 0.27
N PHE A 15 -0.56 5.05 0.57
CA PHE A 15 -0.09 4.99 1.97
C PHE A 15 -0.08 6.38 2.61
N PHE A 16 0.62 7.35 2.03
CA PHE A 16 0.71 8.69 2.61
C PHE A 16 -0.63 9.44 2.54
N GLY A 17 -1.41 9.21 1.49
CA GLY A 17 -2.74 9.80 1.32
C GLY A 17 -3.74 9.40 2.40
N ASN A 18 -3.64 8.20 2.95
CA ASN A 18 -4.50 7.75 4.06
C ASN A 18 -3.89 7.99 5.44
N ALA A 19 -2.57 7.80 5.61
CA ALA A 19 -1.91 7.93 6.90
C ALA A 19 -1.85 9.39 7.40
N MET A 20 -1.43 10.34 6.55
CA MET A 20 -1.17 11.71 6.97
C MET A 20 -2.42 12.46 7.47
N PRO A 21 -3.59 12.37 6.80
CA PRO A 21 -4.80 12.99 7.32
C PRO A 21 -5.19 12.42 8.69
N CYS A 22 -5.08 11.10 8.88
CA CYS A 22 -5.44 10.43 10.13
C CYS A 22 -4.58 10.86 11.32
N VAL A 23 -3.28 11.09 11.09
CA VAL A 23 -2.35 11.59 12.11
C VAL A 23 -2.79 12.95 12.67
N ILE A 24 -3.40 13.78 11.84
CA ILE A 24 -3.79 15.15 12.21
C ILE A 24 -5.20 15.16 12.80
N THR A 25 -6.15 14.44 12.19
CA THR A 25 -7.56 14.46 12.61
C THR A 25 -7.78 13.69 13.91
N PHE A 26 -7.11 12.56 14.11
CA PHE A 26 -7.35 11.70 15.27
C PHE A 26 -7.06 12.36 16.64
N PRO A 27 -5.92 13.07 16.84
CA PRO A 27 -5.66 13.77 18.10
C PRO A 27 -6.66 14.90 18.38
N LEU A 28 -7.17 15.55 17.32
CA LEU A 28 -8.15 16.62 17.46
C LEU A 28 -9.50 16.07 17.94
N GLU A 29 -9.95 14.95 17.37
CA GLU A 29 -11.19 14.28 17.78
C GLU A 29 -11.09 13.66 19.17
N THR A 30 -9.93 13.08 19.50
CA THR A 30 -9.72 12.39 20.79
C THR A 30 -9.89 13.35 21.97
N LYS A 31 -9.49 14.63 21.85
CA LYS A 31 -9.67 15.65 22.90
C LYS A 31 -11.14 15.89 23.23
N VAL A 32 -12.01 15.88 22.22
CA VAL A 32 -13.46 16.03 22.40
C VAL A 32 -14.05 14.74 22.98
N PHE A 33 -13.66 13.59 22.41
CA PHE A 33 -14.10 12.26 22.86
C PHE A 33 -13.86 12.03 24.36
N VAL A 34 -12.65 12.34 24.86
CA VAL A 34 -12.32 12.15 26.29
C VAL A 34 -13.26 12.99 27.18
N ARG A 35 -13.60 14.21 26.76
CA ARG A 35 -14.52 15.09 27.51
C ARG A 35 -15.94 14.52 27.54
N GLU A 36 -16.44 14.04 26.40
CA GLU A 36 -17.78 13.47 26.28
C GLU A 36 -17.90 12.14 27.03
N ARG A 37 -16.82 11.36 27.06
CA ARG A 37 -16.74 10.13 27.84
C ARG A 37 -16.73 10.39 29.34
N LEU A 38 -15.99 11.39 29.81
CA LEU A 38 -16.02 11.77 31.24
C LEU A 38 -17.43 12.22 31.69
N ASN A 39 -18.25 12.72 30.76
CA ASN A 39 -19.66 13.06 30.99
C ASN A 39 -20.62 11.87 30.78
N ASN A 40 -20.11 10.66 30.54
CA ASN A 40 -20.90 9.43 30.31
C ASN A 40 -21.94 9.52 29.18
N TRP A 41 -21.68 10.31 28.12
CA TRP A 41 -22.62 10.44 27.00
C TRP A 41 -22.70 9.19 26.10
N TYR A 42 -21.59 8.46 25.92
CA TYR A 42 -21.56 7.21 25.16
C TYR A 42 -20.40 6.29 25.54
N SER A 43 -20.54 4.99 25.21
CA SER A 43 -19.55 3.94 25.49
C SER A 43 -18.38 3.97 24.48
N LEU A 44 -17.31 3.22 24.77
CA LEU A 44 -16.05 3.30 24.02
C LEU A 44 -16.22 2.54 22.70
N GLU A 45 -16.87 1.39 22.82
CA GLU A 45 -17.25 0.51 21.70
C GLU A 45 -18.14 1.24 20.70
N ALA A 46 -19.13 2.01 21.16
CA ALA A 46 -20.02 2.78 20.28
C ALA A 46 -19.23 3.79 19.41
N TYR A 47 -18.26 4.49 20.02
CA TYR A 47 -17.40 5.42 19.30
C TYR A 47 -16.53 4.71 18.26
N TYR A 48 -15.81 3.66 18.65
CA TYR A 48 -14.94 2.93 17.72
C TYR A 48 -15.71 2.31 16.55
N LEU A 49 -16.89 1.71 16.81
CA LEU A 49 -17.75 1.19 15.76
C LEU A 49 -18.23 2.30 14.82
N SER A 50 -18.70 3.43 15.35
CA SER A 50 -19.13 4.56 14.51
C SER A 50 -18.00 5.10 13.64
N LYS A 51 -16.78 5.17 14.18
CA LYS A 51 -15.61 5.68 13.46
C LYS A 51 -15.18 4.74 12.33
N ILE A 52 -15.10 3.44 12.60
CA ILE A 52 -14.78 2.45 11.57
C ILE A 52 -15.83 2.47 10.46
N VAL A 53 -17.12 2.53 10.81
CA VAL A 53 -18.22 2.58 9.82
C VAL A 53 -18.21 3.89 9.01
N ALA A 54 -17.83 5.02 9.62
CA ALA A 54 -17.73 6.30 8.93
C ALA A 54 -16.53 6.36 7.97
N ASP A 55 -15.39 5.78 8.35
CA ASP A 55 -14.16 5.84 7.57
C ASP A 55 -14.13 4.82 6.41
N LEU A 56 -14.77 3.65 6.58
CA LEU A 56 -14.72 2.54 5.61
C LEU A 56 -15.24 2.91 4.20
N PRO A 57 -16.33 3.67 4.01
CA PRO A 57 -16.77 4.11 2.69
C PRO A 57 -15.73 4.99 1.99
N LEU A 58 -15.12 5.93 2.72
CA LEU A 58 -14.09 6.81 2.18
C LEU A 58 -12.85 6.01 1.79
N GLN A 59 -12.48 5.03 2.63
CA GLN A 59 -11.36 4.13 2.42
C GLN A 59 -11.56 3.20 1.21
N LEU A 60 -12.80 2.90 0.81
CA LEU A 60 -13.09 2.12 -0.40
C LEU A 60 -13.15 3.00 -1.66
N ILE A 61 -13.82 4.15 -1.56
CA ILE A 61 -14.10 5.02 -2.73
C ILE A 61 -12.83 5.74 -3.21
N CYS A 62 -12.05 6.34 -2.31
CA CYS A 62 -10.87 7.12 -2.70
C CYS A 62 -9.82 6.32 -3.49
N PRO A 63 -9.32 5.18 -2.98
CA PRO A 63 -8.33 4.38 -3.71
C PRO A 63 -8.91 3.68 -4.94
N SER A 64 -10.19 3.32 -4.96
CA SER A 64 -10.80 2.72 -6.16
C SER A 64 -10.92 3.71 -7.31
N VAL A 65 -11.33 4.96 -7.03
CA VAL A 65 -11.37 6.04 -8.03
C VAL A 65 -9.96 6.37 -8.52
N PHE A 66 -9.00 6.50 -7.61
CA PHE A 66 -7.60 6.72 -7.98
C PHE A 66 -7.06 5.59 -8.87
N LEU A 67 -7.31 4.34 -8.48
CA LEU A 67 -6.87 3.18 -9.24
C LEU A 67 -7.51 3.12 -10.63
N ALA A 68 -8.82 3.38 -10.75
CA ALA A 68 -9.52 3.37 -12.03
C ALA A 68 -8.89 4.35 -13.04
N ILE A 69 -8.59 5.57 -12.59
CA ILE A 69 -7.93 6.59 -13.43
C ILE A 69 -6.50 6.17 -13.77
N ALA A 70 -5.74 5.75 -12.77
CA ALA A 70 -4.35 5.34 -12.91
C ALA A 70 -4.18 4.12 -13.83
N TYR A 71 -5.10 3.15 -13.75
CA TYR A 71 -5.11 1.95 -14.58
C TYR A 71 -5.35 2.29 -16.06
N TYR A 72 -6.30 3.21 -16.31
CA TYR A 72 -6.58 3.70 -17.65
C TYR A 72 -5.38 4.45 -18.25
N LEU A 73 -4.78 5.36 -17.49
CA LEU A 73 -3.62 6.14 -17.94
C LEU A 73 -2.37 5.30 -18.19
N THR A 74 -2.18 4.22 -17.44
CA THR A 74 -1.02 3.33 -17.59
C THR A 74 -1.18 2.31 -18.72
N GLY A 75 -2.34 2.27 -19.40
CA GLY A 75 -2.58 1.36 -20.52
C GLY A 75 -2.47 -0.12 -20.14
N GLN A 76 -2.87 -0.46 -18.91
CA GLN A 76 -2.91 -1.84 -18.44
C GLN A 76 -4.08 -2.63 -19.07
N PRO A 77 -3.99 -3.96 -19.18
CA PRO A 77 -4.98 -4.75 -19.89
C PRO A 77 -6.29 -4.72 -19.11
N LEU A 78 -7.39 -4.31 -19.73
CA LEU A 78 -8.70 -4.12 -19.09
C LEU A 78 -9.37 -5.46 -18.74
N GLU A 79 -8.75 -6.21 -17.83
CA GLU A 79 -9.24 -7.47 -17.29
C GLU A 79 -9.71 -7.27 -15.85
N TRP A 80 -10.96 -7.62 -15.55
CA TRP A 80 -11.54 -7.38 -14.23
C TRP A 80 -10.85 -8.15 -13.10
N GLU A 81 -10.34 -9.35 -13.38
CA GLU A 81 -9.63 -10.14 -12.38
C GLU A 81 -8.34 -9.45 -11.92
N ARG A 82 -7.53 -8.95 -12.87
CA ARG A 82 -6.29 -8.23 -12.56
C ARG A 82 -6.56 -6.92 -11.83
N PHE A 83 -7.57 -6.18 -12.27
CA PHE A 83 -8.00 -4.95 -11.60
C PHE A 83 -8.46 -5.23 -10.17
N GLY A 84 -9.28 -6.26 -9.95
CA GLY A 84 -9.77 -6.65 -8.63
C GLY A 84 -8.65 -7.05 -7.67
N LYS A 85 -7.69 -7.86 -8.14
CA LYS A 85 -6.49 -8.23 -7.36
C LYS A 85 -5.64 -7.02 -6.99
N LEU A 86 -5.42 -6.09 -7.92
CA LEU A 86 -4.66 -4.88 -7.65
C LEU A 86 -5.41 -3.96 -6.68
N ALA A 87 -6.72 -3.78 -6.87
CA ALA A 87 -7.57 -3.01 -5.97
C ALA A 87 -7.53 -3.54 -4.54
N LEU A 88 -7.61 -4.87 -4.37
CA LEU A 88 -7.58 -5.52 -3.07
C LEU A 88 -6.27 -5.25 -2.32
N VAL A 89 -5.11 -5.38 -2.98
CA VAL A 89 -3.80 -5.10 -2.36
C VAL A 89 -3.70 -3.64 -1.91
N LEU A 90 -4.16 -2.71 -2.75
CA LEU A 90 -4.13 -1.28 -2.46
C LEU A 90 -5.12 -0.88 -1.35
N LEU A 91 -6.28 -1.54 -1.28
CA LEU A 91 -7.25 -1.36 -0.20
C LEU A 91 -6.69 -1.82 1.14
N LEU A 92 -6.06 -3.00 1.19
CA LEU A 92 -5.43 -3.52 2.40
C LEU A 92 -4.28 -2.63 2.87
N LEU A 93 -3.44 -2.14 1.93
CA LEU A 93 -2.44 -1.13 2.28
C LEU A 93 -3.10 0.12 2.86
N GLY A 94 -4.16 0.62 2.22
CA GLY A 94 -4.85 1.82 2.68
C GLY A 94 -5.36 1.69 4.11
N ILE A 95 -6.00 0.55 4.44
CA ILE A 95 -6.44 0.23 5.80
C ILE A 95 -5.25 0.17 6.76
N PHE A 96 -4.15 -0.49 6.37
CA PHE A 96 -2.93 -0.53 7.17
C PHE A 96 -2.31 0.86 7.38
N ALA A 97 -2.32 1.72 6.36
CA ALA A 97 -1.83 3.09 6.47
C ALA A 97 -2.68 3.92 7.43
N GLN A 98 -4.00 3.73 7.39
CA GLN A 98 -4.94 4.36 8.31
C GLN A 98 -4.65 3.93 9.77
N THR A 99 -4.45 2.64 10.03
CA THR A 99 -4.16 2.14 11.39
C THR A 99 -2.82 2.65 11.92
N VAL A 100 -1.78 2.73 11.08
CA VAL A 100 -0.50 3.36 11.45
C VAL A 100 -0.69 4.85 11.77
N GLY A 101 -1.50 5.57 10.99
CA GLY A 101 -1.84 6.97 11.25
C GLY A 101 -2.63 7.17 12.55
N LEU A 102 -3.61 6.31 12.82
CA LEU A 102 -4.40 6.28 14.06
C LEU A 102 -3.52 6.01 15.28
N LEU A 103 -2.66 4.99 15.22
CA LEU A 103 -1.74 4.62 16.30
C LEU A 103 -0.73 5.72 16.61
N SER A 104 -0.14 6.32 15.57
CA SER A 104 0.83 7.42 15.75
C SER A 104 0.17 8.69 16.28
N GLY A 105 -1.05 9.01 15.83
CA GLY A 105 -1.85 10.11 16.40
C GLY A 105 -2.31 9.84 17.84
N ALA A 106 -2.49 8.59 18.24
CA ALA A 106 -2.83 8.24 19.62
C ALA A 106 -1.61 8.34 20.56
N ALA A 107 -0.42 7.99 20.08
CA ALA A 107 0.78 7.86 20.90
C ALA A 107 1.56 9.17 21.07
N PHE A 108 1.51 10.07 20.08
CA PHE A 108 2.36 11.27 20.03
C PHE A 108 1.55 12.55 19.75
N ASP A 109 2.14 13.71 20.07
CA ASP A 109 1.63 15.00 19.61
C ASP A 109 1.66 15.11 18.09
N ILE A 110 0.74 15.90 17.51
CA ILE A 110 0.58 16.06 16.05
C ILE A 110 1.92 16.34 15.34
N GLN A 111 2.77 17.20 15.92
CA GLN A 111 4.07 17.53 15.35
C GLN A 111 4.99 16.31 15.28
N MET A 112 5.14 15.58 16.39
CA MET A 112 6.01 14.40 16.45
C MET A 112 5.45 13.23 15.65
N ALA A 113 4.13 13.02 15.67
CA ALA A 113 3.44 11.98 14.92
C ALA A 113 3.63 12.16 13.40
N THR A 114 3.57 13.40 12.92
CA THR A 114 3.78 13.73 11.49
C THR A 114 5.19 13.41 11.02
N PHE A 115 6.21 13.54 11.88
CA PHE A 115 7.58 13.10 11.57
C PHE A 115 7.76 11.60 11.74
N PHE A 116 7.07 10.98 12.70
CA PHE A 116 7.20 9.55 12.98
C PHE A 116 6.73 8.68 11.80
N VAL A 117 5.61 9.01 11.15
CA VAL A 117 5.07 8.21 10.04
C VAL A 117 6.05 8.08 8.87
N PRO A 118 6.63 9.16 8.31
CA PRO A 118 7.71 9.06 7.32
C PRO A 118 8.92 8.29 7.83
N CYS A 119 9.39 8.57 9.05
CA CYS A 119 10.55 7.88 9.64
C CYS A 119 10.34 6.37 9.74
N PHE A 120 9.12 5.91 10.03
CA PHE A 120 8.77 4.48 10.05
C PHE A 120 8.64 3.90 8.63
N SER A 121 7.97 4.63 7.74
CA SER A 121 7.67 4.15 6.38
C SER A 121 8.87 4.11 5.42
N ILE A 122 9.81 5.06 5.52
CA ILE A 122 10.95 5.19 4.59
C ILE A 122 11.89 3.97 4.65
N PRO A 123 12.28 3.44 5.82
CA PRO A 123 13.05 2.20 5.88
C PRO A 123 12.31 1.02 5.25
N SER A 124 11.03 0.84 5.56
CA SER A 124 10.22 -0.24 4.97
C SER A 124 10.09 -0.11 3.44
N LEU A 125 10.07 1.13 2.95
CA LEU A 125 10.03 1.48 1.53
C LEU A 125 11.37 1.15 0.83
N LEU A 126 12.51 1.42 1.48
CA LEU A 126 13.84 1.07 0.96
C LEU A 126 13.97 -0.46 0.76
N PHE A 127 13.45 -1.23 1.72
CA PHE A 127 13.46 -2.70 1.70
C PHE A 127 12.29 -3.33 0.92
N SER A 128 11.51 -2.54 0.17
CA SER A 128 10.39 -3.02 -0.64
C SER A 128 10.79 -3.97 -1.79
N GLY A 129 12.08 -4.06 -2.11
CA GLY A 129 12.58 -4.81 -3.26
C GLY A 129 12.69 -3.99 -4.56
N PHE A 130 12.17 -2.75 -4.57
CA PHE A 130 12.32 -1.83 -5.70
C PHE A 130 13.69 -1.12 -5.72
N PHE A 131 14.15 -0.63 -4.56
CA PHE A 131 15.42 0.10 -4.44
C PHE A 131 16.60 -0.84 -4.19
N VAL A 132 16.49 -1.67 -3.16
CA VAL A 132 17.51 -2.67 -2.82
C VAL A 132 16.98 -4.03 -3.26
N LYS A 133 17.72 -4.69 -4.14
CA LYS A 133 17.32 -6.02 -4.61
C LYS A 133 17.80 -7.10 -3.65
N PRO A 134 17.04 -8.21 -3.51
CA PRO A 134 17.34 -9.21 -2.48
C PRO A 134 18.67 -9.92 -2.69
N TYR A 135 19.16 -10.03 -3.94
CA TYR A 135 20.45 -10.66 -4.23
C TYR A 135 21.67 -9.79 -3.86
N GLU A 136 21.49 -8.49 -3.62
CA GLU A 136 22.57 -7.56 -3.21
C GLU A 136 22.60 -7.39 -1.68
N MET A 137 21.65 -7.99 -0.98
CA MET A 137 21.40 -7.73 0.43
C MET A 137 22.13 -8.75 1.30
N ASN A 138 22.80 -8.26 2.35
CA ASN A 138 23.41 -9.12 3.36
C ASN A 138 22.34 -9.94 4.11
N GLU A 139 22.65 -11.18 4.53
CA GLU A 139 21.69 -12.10 5.16
C GLU A 139 20.97 -11.48 6.38
N TYR A 140 21.69 -10.68 7.18
CA TYR A 140 21.12 -9.97 8.34
C TYR A 140 20.04 -8.95 7.93
N LEU A 141 20.29 -8.20 6.85
CA LEU A 141 19.33 -7.24 6.30
C LEU A 141 18.14 -7.97 5.65
N GLY A 142 18.36 -9.19 5.14
CA GLY A 142 17.34 -10.11 4.66
C GLY A 142 16.16 -10.24 5.64
N TYR A 143 16.43 -10.55 6.91
CA TYR A 143 15.40 -10.69 7.93
C TYR A 143 14.58 -9.40 8.15
N VAL A 144 15.22 -8.24 8.07
CA VAL A 144 14.54 -6.94 8.21
C VAL A 144 13.67 -6.62 6.98
N ALA A 145 14.09 -7.03 5.79
CA ALA A 145 13.25 -6.87 4.60
C ALA A 145 12.00 -7.76 4.63
N TYR A 146 12.05 -8.93 5.27
CA TYR A 146 10.87 -9.78 5.44
C TYR A 146 9.80 -9.20 6.37
N THR A 147 10.13 -8.22 7.21
CA THR A 147 9.12 -7.52 8.05
C THR A 147 8.47 -6.33 7.34
N SER A 148 8.95 -5.96 6.16
CA SER A 148 8.52 -4.75 5.46
C SER A 148 7.21 -4.96 4.71
N PHE A 149 6.14 -4.30 5.13
CA PHE A 149 4.81 -4.36 4.50
C PHE A 149 4.82 -3.85 3.03
N PHE A 150 5.68 -2.88 2.70
CA PHE A 150 5.83 -2.43 1.31
C PHE A 150 6.39 -3.52 0.38
N ARG A 151 7.17 -4.46 0.89
CA ARG A 151 7.70 -5.60 0.09
C ARG A 151 6.55 -6.49 -0.36
N TYR A 152 5.73 -6.97 0.57
CA TYR A 152 4.59 -7.83 0.26
C TYR A 152 3.59 -7.14 -0.67
N SER A 153 3.30 -5.87 -0.40
CA SER A 153 2.33 -5.15 -1.22
C SER A 153 2.85 -4.83 -2.63
N LEU A 154 4.16 -4.57 -2.80
CA LEU A 154 4.76 -4.46 -4.14
C LEU A 154 4.74 -5.81 -4.87
N GLN A 155 5.13 -6.90 -4.20
CA GLN A 155 5.11 -8.25 -4.78
C GLN A 155 3.69 -8.65 -5.20
N GLY A 156 2.69 -8.44 -4.34
CA GLY A 156 1.28 -8.68 -4.64
C GLY A 156 0.76 -7.81 -5.80
N SER A 157 1.15 -6.54 -5.86
CA SER A 157 0.79 -5.64 -6.98
C SER A 157 1.41 -6.06 -8.30
N LEU A 158 2.68 -6.50 -8.28
CA LEU A 158 3.38 -7.02 -9.46
C LEU A 158 2.76 -8.33 -9.94
N GLN A 159 2.42 -9.24 -9.03
CA GLN A 159 1.73 -10.49 -9.34
C GLN A 159 0.32 -10.24 -9.91
N ALA A 160 -0.45 -9.31 -9.33
CA ALA A 160 -1.78 -8.96 -9.83
C ALA A 160 -1.76 -8.46 -11.28
N VAL A 161 -0.72 -7.71 -11.67
CA VAL A 161 -0.64 -7.06 -12.98
C VAL A 161 0.08 -7.93 -14.03
N TYR A 162 1.16 -8.60 -13.62
CA TYR A 162 2.06 -9.30 -14.53
C TYR A 162 2.01 -10.83 -14.39
N GLY A 163 1.35 -11.34 -13.36
CA GLY A 163 1.09 -12.77 -13.19
C GLY A 163 0.00 -13.30 -14.14
N ASP A 164 -0.42 -14.54 -13.86
CA ASP A 164 -1.48 -15.26 -14.59
C ASP A 164 -1.25 -15.29 -16.11
N GLY A 165 -0.07 -15.72 -16.54
CA GLY A 165 0.20 -16.05 -17.95
C GLY A 165 0.03 -14.88 -18.94
N ARG A 166 0.28 -13.64 -18.53
CA ARG A 166 0.11 -12.45 -19.39
C ARG A 166 0.90 -12.55 -20.70
N GLY A 167 0.28 -12.10 -21.79
CA GLY A 167 0.91 -11.98 -23.11
C GLY A 167 2.14 -11.06 -23.11
N ALA A 168 3.01 -11.26 -24.09
CA ALA A 168 4.26 -10.53 -24.26
C ALA A 168 4.01 -9.02 -24.50
N PHE A 169 4.88 -8.16 -23.99
CA PHE A 169 4.72 -6.71 -24.17
C PHE A 169 5.07 -6.27 -25.59
N PRO A 170 4.37 -5.28 -26.17
CA PRO A 170 4.78 -4.70 -27.44
C PRO A 170 6.16 -4.05 -27.26
N CYS A 171 7.13 -4.43 -28.10
CA CYS A 171 8.44 -3.82 -28.08
C CYS A 171 8.64 -2.88 -29.27
N SER A 172 9.25 -1.72 -29.01
CA SER A 172 9.64 -0.73 -30.02
C SER A 172 11.04 -0.96 -30.59
N LYS A 173 11.85 -1.87 -30.02
CA LYS A 173 13.23 -2.16 -30.45
C LYS A 173 13.38 -3.66 -30.75
N ASP A 174 14.28 -4.02 -31.66
CA ASP A 174 14.54 -5.41 -32.08
C ASP A 174 14.98 -6.33 -30.92
N ILE A 175 15.62 -5.77 -29.88
CA ILE A 175 16.03 -6.52 -28.69
C ILE A 175 15.31 -5.97 -27.45
N CYS A 176 14.47 -6.82 -26.85
CA CYS A 176 13.73 -6.51 -25.63
C CYS A 176 13.98 -7.54 -24.54
N TYR A 177 14.77 -7.17 -23.54
CA TYR A 177 15.08 -8.06 -22.41
C TYR A 177 13.84 -8.39 -21.55
N TYR A 178 12.95 -7.41 -21.34
CA TYR A 178 11.75 -7.54 -20.49
C TYR A 178 10.45 -7.77 -21.27
N ASN A 179 10.52 -8.38 -22.45
CA ASN A 179 9.33 -8.67 -23.25
C ASN A 179 8.39 -9.68 -22.55
N LYS A 180 8.98 -10.65 -21.84
CA LYS A 180 8.23 -11.66 -21.08
C LYS A 180 7.99 -11.18 -19.65
N PRO A 181 6.74 -11.14 -19.15
CA PRO A 181 6.43 -10.72 -17.79
C PRO A 181 7.12 -11.58 -16.74
N GLY A 182 7.25 -12.89 -16.97
CA GLY A 182 7.99 -13.80 -16.08
C GLY A 182 9.47 -13.44 -15.89
N LYS A 183 10.14 -12.96 -16.95
CA LYS A 183 11.53 -12.46 -16.82
C LYS A 183 11.58 -11.17 -15.98
N PHE A 184 10.58 -10.31 -16.11
CA PHE A 184 10.49 -9.09 -15.31
C PHE A 184 10.18 -9.40 -13.84
N LEU A 185 9.26 -10.33 -13.55
CA LEU A 185 8.95 -10.77 -12.20
C LEU A 185 10.18 -11.39 -11.51
N LYS A 186 10.93 -12.24 -12.21
CA LYS A 186 12.21 -12.78 -11.70
C LYS A 186 13.25 -11.70 -11.44
N PHE A 187 13.32 -10.66 -12.28
CA PHE A 187 14.22 -9.52 -12.06
C PHE A 187 13.84 -8.72 -10.79
N MET A 188 12.54 -8.65 -10.49
CA MET A 188 11.99 -8.03 -9.27
C MET A 188 11.94 -9.01 -8.07
N ASP A 189 12.58 -10.18 -8.16
CA ASP A 189 12.56 -11.24 -7.14
C ASP A 189 11.14 -11.60 -6.65
N THR A 190 10.19 -11.63 -7.59
CA THR A 190 8.80 -11.94 -7.32
C THR A 190 8.42 -13.23 -8.05
N ARG A 191 7.77 -14.16 -7.34
CA ARG A 191 7.25 -15.40 -7.94
C ARG A 191 6.10 -15.07 -8.89
N GLU A 192 5.92 -15.89 -9.93
CA GLU A 192 4.79 -15.73 -10.87
C GLU A 192 3.45 -16.11 -10.22
N ASP A 193 3.50 -17.08 -9.31
CA ASP A 193 2.36 -17.61 -8.55
C ASP A 193 2.48 -17.27 -7.06
N GLY A 194 1.38 -17.44 -6.30
CA GLY A 194 1.36 -17.21 -4.85
C GLY A 194 0.83 -15.84 -4.42
N TYR A 195 -0.04 -15.21 -5.22
CA TYR A 195 -0.67 -13.93 -4.89
C TYR A 195 -1.29 -13.87 -3.48
N TRP A 196 -1.97 -14.95 -3.06
CA TRP A 196 -2.62 -15.02 -1.76
C TRP A 196 -1.67 -15.11 -0.56
N GLU A 197 -0.39 -15.42 -0.77
CA GLU A 197 0.61 -15.41 0.31
C GLU A 197 1.03 -13.97 0.68
N ASN A 198 0.84 -13.03 -0.24
CA ASN A 198 1.25 -11.62 -0.11
C ASN A 198 0.11 -10.70 0.34
N VAL A 199 -1.13 -11.22 0.42
CA VAL A 199 -2.38 -10.49 0.67
C VAL A 199 -2.84 -10.69 2.10
#